data_AF-A0AAW6E8X2-F1
#
_entry.id   AF-A0AAW6E8X2-F1
#
_cell.length_a   1.000
_cell.length_b   1.000
_cell.length_c   1.000
_cell.angle_alpha   90.00
_cell.angle_beta   90.00
_cell.angle_gamma   90.00
#
_symmetry.space_group_name_H-M   'P 1'
#
loop_
_entity.id
_entity.type
_entity.pdbx_description
1 polymer ?
#
loop_
_entity_poly.entity_id
_entity_poly.type
_entity_poly.pdbx_seq_one_letter_code
_entity_poly.pdbx_strand_id
1 'polypeptide(L)'
;MKKIILAQVLTAKGKTEISGLYDRHGNAVTVEVERDSSGVSLIVWQNEQKKQNFDCGISEEEIQRTCSMYEDCDGCPLNDYCGEESEVVS
;
A
#
# COMPACT_ATOMS: atom_id res chain seq x y z
N MET A 1 14.12 -11.28 -12.16
CA MET A 1 15.39 -11.48 -11.42
C MET A 1 15.08 -11.39 -9.93
N LYS A 2 15.34 -12.43 -9.13
CA LYS A 2 15.17 -12.36 -7.67
C LYS A 2 16.27 -11.45 -7.12
N LYS A 3 15.93 -10.31 -6.53
CA LYS A 3 16.91 -9.43 -5.86
C LYS A 3 17.39 -10.15 -4.59
N ILE A 4 18.62 -10.63 -4.62
CA ILE A 4 19.27 -11.25 -3.47
C ILE A 4 20.08 -10.15 -2.78
N ILE A 5 19.73 -9.80 -1.55
CA ILE A 5 20.55 -8.93 -0.73
C ILE A 5 21.70 -9.78 -0.19
N LEU A 6 22.93 -9.46 -0.58
CA LEU A 6 24.10 -10.28 -0.28
C LEU A 6 24.70 -9.94 1.10
N ALA A 7 24.71 -8.67 1.50
CA ALA A 7 25.02 -8.26 2.87
C ALA A 7 24.69 -6.77 3.08
N GLN A 8 24.23 -6.41 4.28
CA GLN A 8 24.16 -5.03 4.75
C GLN A 8 24.83 -4.97 6.13
N VAL A 9 25.83 -4.10 6.30
CA VAL A 9 26.62 -4.00 7.54
C VAL A 9 26.31 -2.67 8.24
N LEU A 10 25.84 -2.76 9.48
CA LEU A 10 25.63 -1.61 10.36
C LEU A 10 26.79 -1.52 11.36
N THR A 11 27.74 -0.63 11.12
CA THR A 11 28.94 -0.48 11.97
C THR A 11 28.73 0.39 13.19
N ALA A 12 27.77 1.33 13.12
CA ALA A 12 27.42 2.26 14.20
C ALA A 12 25.95 2.08 14.64
N LYS A 13 25.59 2.74 15.75
CA LYS A 13 24.18 2.90 16.10
C LYS A 13 23.46 3.69 15.01
N GLY A 14 22.23 3.31 14.70
CA GLY A 14 21.43 4.00 13.70
C GLY A 14 20.38 3.13 13.06
N LYS A 15 19.60 3.76 12.18
CA LYS A 15 18.52 3.15 11.41
C LYS A 15 18.89 3.12 9.92
N THR A 16 18.53 2.03 9.24
CA THR A 16 18.64 1.92 7.79
C THR A 16 17.42 1.23 7.23
N GLU A 17 16.99 1.65 6.04
CA GLU A 17 15.91 1.03 5.31
C GLU A 17 16.45 0.20 4.15
N ILE A 18 15.86 -0.97 3.97
CA ILE A 18 16.17 -1.91 2.90
C ILE A 18 14.94 -2.03 2.01
N SER A 19 15.13 -1.70 0.73
CA SER A 19 14.11 -1.79 -0.30
C SER A 19 14.44 -2.88 -1.34
N GLY A 20 13.46 -3.22 -2.18
CA GLY A 20 13.63 -4.22 -3.23
C GLY A 20 13.50 -5.67 -2.76
N LEU A 21 12.95 -5.87 -1.56
CA LEU A 21 12.48 -7.15 -1.06
C LEU A 21 11.00 -7.31 -1.40
N TYR A 22 10.59 -8.57 -1.57
CA TYR A 22 9.22 -8.92 -1.92
C TYR A 22 8.74 -10.09 -1.08
N ASP A 23 7.45 -10.11 -0.75
CA ASP A 23 6.83 -11.24 -0.08
C ASP A 23 6.62 -12.44 -1.03
N ARG A 24 6.03 -13.53 -0.52
CA ARG A 24 5.74 -14.73 -1.31
C ARG A 24 4.77 -14.50 -2.47
N HIS A 25 4.00 -13.41 -2.44
CA HIS A 25 3.02 -13.03 -3.44
C HIS A 25 3.59 -12.03 -4.47
N GLY A 26 4.83 -11.57 -4.27
CA GLY A 26 5.46 -10.58 -5.14
C GLY A 26 5.13 -9.13 -4.77
N ASN A 27 4.56 -8.89 -3.58
CA ASN A 27 4.31 -7.54 -3.08
C ASN A 27 5.59 -6.96 -2.50
N ALA A 28 5.88 -5.69 -2.77
CA ALA A 28 7.06 -5.03 -2.21
C ALA A 28 6.93 -4.91 -0.69
N VAL A 29 8.02 -5.22 0.02
CA VAL A 29 8.14 -5.01 1.46
C VAL A 29 9.27 -4.03 1.74
N THR A 30 9.10 -3.24 2.79
CA THR A 30 10.14 -2.39 3.35
C THR A 30 10.64 -3.04 4.64
N VAL A 31 11.96 -3.06 4.82
CA VAL A 31 12.60 -3.58 6.03
C VAL A 31 13.44 -2.47 6.66
N GLU A 32 13.08 -2.05 7.87
CA GLU A 32 13.95 -1.20 8.69
C GLU A 32 14.77 -2.07 9.62
N VAL A 33 16.06 -1.73 9.69
CA VAL A 33 16.98 -2.32 10.64
C VAL A 33 17.52 -1.20 11.52
N GLU A 34 17.33 -1.34 12.82
CA GLU A 34 17.87 -0.43 13.83
C GLU A 34 18.91 -1.14 14.68
N ARG A 35 20.04 -0.48 14.90
CA ARG A 35 21.07 -0.92 15.85
C ARG A 35 21.20 0.10 16.97
N ASP A 36 21.10 -0.38 18.20
CA ASP A 36 21.35 0.43 19.39
C ASP A 36 22.38 -0.26 20.32
N SER A 37 22.44 0.16 21.59
CA SER A 37 23.33 -0.46 22.59
C SER A 37 22.83 -1.80 23.13
N SER A 38 21.54 -2.09 22.97
CA SER A 38 20.88 -3.32 23.43
C SER A 38 20.95 -4.43 22.38
N GLY A 39 21.04 -4.08 21.10
CA GLY A 39 21.20 -5.05 20.03
C GLY A 39 20.77 -4.50 18.67
N VAL A 40 20.17 -5.39 17.88
CA VAL A 40 19.65 -5.10 16.55
C VAL A 40 18.18 -5.49 16.52
N SER A 41 17.32 -4.58 16.09
CA SER A 41 15.91 -4.82 15.80
C SER A 41 15.67 -4.74 14.30
N LEU A 42 14.69 -5.52 13.85
CA LEU A 42 14.29 -5.60 12.46
C LEU A 42 12.77 -5.52 12.39
N ILE A 43 12.28 -4.58 11.60
CA ILE A 43 10.85 -4.34 11.41
C ILE A 43 10.57 -4.50 9.91
N VAL A 44 9.62 -5.37 9.58
CA VAL A 44 9.16 -5.58 8.20
C VAL A 44 7.74 -5.08 8.09
N TRP A 45 7.49 -4.16 7.16
CA TRP A 45 6.14 -3.73 6.83
C TRP A 45 5.89 -3.76 5.33
N GLN A 46 4.62 -3.94 4.99
CA GLN A 46 4.11 -3.69 3.65
C GLN A 46 3.45 -2.33 3.68
N ASN A 47 3.79 -1.47 2.73
CA ASN A 47 2.93 -0.32 2.48
C ASN A 47 1.57 -0.85 2.06
N GLU A 48 0.49 -0.27 2.58
CA GLU A 48 -0.82 -0.48 2.00
C GLU A 48 -0.68 -0.22 0.50
N GLN A 49 -0.92 -1.27 -0.30
CA GLN A 49 -1.01 -1.06 -1.72
C GLN A 49 -2.16 -0.08 -1.87
N LYS A 50 -1.86 1.16 -2.29
CA LYS A 50 -2.86 1.99 -2.93
C LYS A 50 -3.48 1.05 -3.94
N LYS A 51 -4.75 0.66 -3.73
CA LYS A 51 -5.52 -0.03 -4.75
C LYS A 51 -5.27 0.84 -5.98
N GLN A 52 -4.50 0.35 -6.95
CA GLN A 52 -4.45 1.02 -8.22
C GLN A 52 -5.90 1.01 -8.63
N ASN A 53 -6.54 2.17 -8.61
CA ASN A 53 -7.85 2.35 -9.20
C ASN A 53 -7.59 2.01 -10.66
N PHE A 54 -7.78 0.73 -11.00
CA PHE A 54 -7.92 0.31 -12.37
C PHE A 54 -9.11 1.11 -12.83
N ASP A 55 -8.86 2.15 -13.63
CA ASP A 55 -9.90 2.80 -14.39
C ASP A 55 -10.52 1.69 -15.25
N CYS A 56 -11.64 1.16 -14.76
CA CYS A 56 -12.36 0.07 -15.39
C CYS A 56 -13.03 0.52 -16.71
N GLY A 57 -12.72 1.74 -17.17
CA GLY A 57 -13.23 2.35 -18.39
C GLY A 57 -14.66 2.86 -18.23
N ILE A 58 -15.16 2.92 -16.99
CA ILE A 58 -16.49 3.43 -16.68
C ILE A 58 -16.35 4.92 -16.39
N SER A 59 -17.01 5.74 -17.20
CA SER A 59 -17.02 7.18 -17.00
C SER A 59 -17.76 7.57 -15.71
N GLU A 60 -17.42 8.71 -15.13
CA GLU A 60 -18.12 9.25 -13.95
C GLU A 60 -19.63 9.40 -14.18
N GLU A 61 -20.04 9.72 -15.42
CA GLU A 61 -21.45 9.77 -15.83
C GLU A 61 -22.15 8.41 -15.76
N GLU A 62 -21.46 7.33 -16.12
CA GLU A 62 -21.97 5.96 -16.03
C GLU A 62 -22.08 5.49 -14.58
N ILE A 63 -21.13 5.89 -13.73
CA ILE A 63 -21.17 5.64 -12.28
C ILE A 63 -22.37 6.36 -11.68
N GLN A 64 -22.54 7.67 -11.96
CA GLN A 64 -23.65 8.46 -11.48
C GLN A 64 -25.00 7.93 -11.96
N ARG A 65 -25.14 7.54 -13.24
CA ARG A 65 -26.38 6.92 -13.74
C ARG A 65 -26.72 5.63 -13.02
N THR A 66 -25.71 4.79 -12.77
CA THR A 66 -25.90 3.49 -12.11
C THR A 66 -26.29 3.68 -10.65
N CYS A 67 -25.59 4.57 -9.94
CA CYS A 67 -25.86 4.80 -8.52
C CYS A 67 -27.09 5.69 -8.25
N SER A 68 -27.53 6.52 -9.21
CA SER A 68 -28.79 7.28 -9.12
C SER A 68 -30.04 6.38 -9.07
N MET A 69 -29.91 5.09 -9.37
CA MET A 69 -30.99 4.11 -9.20
C MET A 69 -31.11 3.58 -7.77
N TYR A 70 -30.14 3.88 -6.90
CA TYR A 70 -30.11 3.48 -5.50
C TYR A 70 -30.40 4.72 -4.62
N GLU A 71 -31.07 4.51 -3.50
CA GLU A 71 -31.42 5.62 -2.58
C GLU A 71 -30.17 6.22 -1.91
N ASP A 72 -29.11 5.42 -1.74
CA ASP A 72 -27.80 5.80 -1.18
C ASP A 72 -26.66 5.06 -1.92
N CYS A 73 -25.45 5.64 -1.96
CA CYS A 73 -24.28 4.97 -2.54
C CYS A 73 -23.95 3.64 -1.84
N ASP A 74 -24.35 3.46 -0.56
CA ASP A 74 -24.12 2.25 0.24
C ASP A 74 -24.69 0.95 -0.36
N GLY A 75 -25.71 1.04 -1.20
CA GLY A 75 -26.29 -0.09 -1.93
C GLY A 75 -25.79 -0.25 -3.37
N CYS A 76 -25.02 0.71 -3.87
CA CYS A 76 -24.59 0.73 -5.26
C CYS A 76 -23.47 -0.31 -5.50
N PRO A 77 -23.53 -1.10 -6.58
CA PRO A 77 -22.42 -1.98 -6.99
C PRO A 77 -21.11 -1.22 -7.26
N LEU A 78 -21.20 0.10 -7.47
CA LEU A 78 -20.10 1.02 -7.68
C LEU A 78 -19.91 1.98 -6.48
N ASN A 79 -20.31 1.58 -5.27
CA ASN A 79 -20.19 2.41 -4.06
C ASN A 79 -18.78 2.98 -3.86
N ASP A 80 -17.75 2.16 -4.12
CA ASP A 80 -16.33 2.52 -4.07
C ASP A 80 -15.95 3.70 -5.00
N TYR A 81 -16.83 4.10 -5.92
CA TYR A 81 -16.64 5.19 -6.88
C TYR A 81 -17.74 6.26 -6.83
N CYS A 82 -18.73 6.11 -5.94
CA CYS A 82 -19.94 6.94 -5.85
C CYS A 82 -19.87 7.97 -4.70
N GLY A 83 -19.07 7.70 -3.66
CA GLY A 83 -18.87 8.60 -2.54
C GLY A 83 -17.83 9.68 -2.84
N GLU A 84 -18.21 10.94 -2.64
CA GLU A 84 -17.24 11.97 -2.29
C GLU A 84 -16.57 11.57 -0.96
N GLU A 85 -15.30 11.91 -0.78
CA GLU A 85 -14.44 11.59 0.37
C GLU A 85 -13.66 10.26 0.29
N SER A 86 -12.70 10.24 -0.64
CA SER A 86 -11.39 9.68 -0.31
C SER A 86 -10.87 10.42 0.92
N GLU A 87 -11.17 9.93 2.13
CA GLU A 87 -10.52 10.37 3.36
C GLU A 87 -9.01 10.22 3.19
N VAL A 88 -8.35 11.34 2.86
CA VAL A 88 -6.91 11.49 2.99
C VAL A 88 -6.60 11.58 4.47
N VAL A 89 -6.48 10.42 5.12
CA VAL A 89 -5.95 10.34 6.49
C VAL A 89 -4.53 10.91 6.44
N SER A 90 -4.37 12.07 7.09
CA SER A 90 -3.14 12.87 7.16
C SER A 90 -2.06 12.22 8.01
#